data_AF-A0A9X4ESS2-F1
#
_entry.id   AF-A0A9X4ESS2-F1
#
_cell.length_a   1.000
_cell.length_b   1.000
_cell.length_c   1.000
_cell.angle_alpha   90.00
_cell.angle_beta   90.00
_cell.angle_gamma   90.00
#
_symmetry.space_group_name_H-M   'P 1'
#
loop_
_entity.id
_entity.type
_entity.pdbx_description
1 polymer ?
#
loop_
_entity_poly.entity_id
_entity_poly.type
_entity_poly.pdbx_seq_one_letter_code
_entity_poly.pdbx_strand_id
1 'polypeptide(L)'
;MMKLLTLLVTSLLPLSIANANDSTITPESLSAGEITSTQSKQTYTYVRCWYRPAASNDDPATDWEWALDDNGDYYTIDGYWWSSVRFKNMFYTDTPQQEIKQRCENTLDVSHDTADITYFAADNRLSYNHSIWTHDQQNSSPSINRVVALGDSLSDTGNIFNAAQWTFPNPNSWFLGHFSNGLVWTEYLAKEKNLPLYNWAVGGAAGRNQYIALTGVYNQVTSYLTYMKMAKNYHPENTLFTLEFGLNDFMNYNREVPEVKADFSSAMIRLVDSGAKNIILFTLPDATRAPQFKYSTAEEMAKVSSKIKSFNMFIKEQALYYQMQGINIALFDAYTLFENLASNPQHYGFENSSDACLDINRSSAKDYLYSHSLTNDCAYHGSDKYVFWGVTHPTTATHKFIADQIIKTSLKQFHF
;
A
#
# COMPACT_ATOMS: atom_id res chain seq x y z
N MET A 1 33.92 7.25 -56.77
CA MET A 1 34.11 6.91 -55.35
C MET A 1 32.81 7.24 -54.62
N MET A 2 31.96 6.24 -54.45
CA MET A 2 30.65 6.31 -53.79
C MET A 2 30.88 6.08 -52.30
N LYS A 3 30.48 7.00 -51.43
CA LYS A 3 30.38 6.73 -49.98
C LYS A 3 28.92 6.50 -49.65
N LEU A 4 28.64 5.27 -49.19
CA LEU A 4 27.37 4.79 -48.67
C LEU A 4 26.87 5.71 -47.54
N LEU A 5 25.62 6.14 -47.66
CA LEU A 5 24.83 6.67 -46.56
C LEU A 5 24.02 5.50 -45.99
N THR A 6 24.44 4.96 -44.85
CA THR A 6 23.69 3.89 -44.17
C THR A 6 22.61 4.54 -43.31
N LEU A 7 21.39 4.57 -43.82
CA LEU A 7 20.20 4.98 -43.08
C LEU A 7 19.82 3.84 -42.13
N LEU A 8 20.06 4.01 -40.83
CA LEU A 8 19.55 3.08 -39.81
C LEU A 8 18.05 3.34 -39.65
N VAL A 9 17.22 2.56 -40.34
CA VAL A 9 15.77 2.55 -40.13
C VAL A 9 15.53 1.80 -38.82
N THR A 10 15.38 2.53 -37.71
CA THR A 10 14.81 1.99 -36.48
C THR A 10 13.34 1.70 -36.75
N SER A 11 13.03 0.45 -37.08
CA SER A 11 11.67 -0.07 -37.10
C SER A 11 11.08 0.02 -35.69
N LEU A 12 10.33 1.09 -35.43
CA LEU A 12 9.35 1.14 -34.35
C LEU A 12 8.29 0.08 -34.67
N LEU A 13 8.53 -1.15 -34.21
CA LEU A 13 7.46 -2.14 -34.09
C LEU A 13 6.46 -1.58 -33.08
N PRO A 14 5.17 -1.43 -33.44
CA PRO A 14 4.16 -1.13 -32.46
C PRO A 14 4.09 -2.36 -31.54
N LEU A 15 4.52 -2.19 -30.29
CA LEU A 15 4.16 -3.11 -29.22
C LEU A 15 2.64 -3.03 -29.11
N SER A 16 1.97 -3.96 -29.77
CA SER A 16 0.58 -4.28 -29.50
C SER A 16 0.49 -4.61 -28.01
N ILE A 17 -0.02 -3.67 -27.22
CA ILE A 17 -0.48 -3.93 -25.87
C ILE A 17 -1.58 -4.97 -26.03
N ALA A 18 -1.26 -6.23 -25.73
CA ALA A 18 -2.25 -7.27 -25.71
C ALA A 18 -3.29 -6.88 -24.67
N ASN A 19 -4.50 -6.53 -25.13
CA ASN A 19 -5.69 -6.58 -24.31
C ASN A 19 -5.92 -8.05 -23.93
N ALA A 20 -5.19 -8.52 -22.93
CA ALA A 20 -5.52 -9.75 -22.26
C ALA A 20 -6.82 -9.47 -21.49
N ASN A 21 -7.95 -9.86 -22.08
CA ASN A 21 -9.11 -10.30 -21.32
C ASN A 21 -8.67 -11.55 -20.55
N ASP A 22 -7.83 -11.37 -19.52
CA ASP A 22 -7.57 -12.41 -18.54
C ASP A 22 -8.87 -12.57 -17.77
N SER A 23 -9.54 -13.71 -17.96
CA SER A 23 -10.70 -14.07 -17.16
C SER A 23 -10.31 -13.96 -15.69
N THR A 24 -10.87 -13.01 -14.96
CA THR A 24 -10.54 -12.77 -13.55
C THR A 24 -10.83 -14.03 -12.74
N ILE A 25 -9.78 -14.72 -12.30
CA ILE A 25 -9.87 -15.91 -11.45
C ILE A 25 -10.48 -15.49 -10.11
N THR A 26 -11.59 -16.12 -9.74
CA THR A 26 -12.27 -15.90 -8.46
C THR A 26 -11.94 -17.03 -7.48
N PRO A 27 -12.05 -16.82 -6.16
CA PRO A 27 -11.75 -17.88 -5.20
C PRO A 27 -12.66 -19.11 -5.37
N GLU A 28 -13.89 -18.93 -5.89
CA GLU A 28 -14.85 -20.01 -6.13
C GLU A 28 -14.52 -20.86 -7.36
N SER A 29 -13.71 -20.34 -8.31
CA SER A 29 -13.33 -21.08 -9.52
C SER A 29 -12.17 -22.05 -9.30
N LEU A 30 -11.44 -21.94 -8.18
CA LEU A 30 -10.27 -22.78 -7.90
C LEU A 30 -10.68 -24.13 -7.29
N SER A 31 -10.30 -25.22 -7.95
CA SER A 31 -10.53 -26.58 -7.46
C SER A 31 -9.51 -27.03 -6.42
N ALA A 32 -9.88 -27.98 -5.57
CA ALA A 32 -8.96 -28.60 -4.60
C ALA A 32 -7.75 -29.26 -5.27
N GLY A 33 -7.91 -29.78 -6.49
CA GLY A 33 -6.83 -30.37 -7.28
C GLY A 33 -5.81 -29.32 -7.75
N GLU A 34 -6.28 -28.14 -8.20
CA GLU A 34 -5.41 -27.03 -8.58
C GLU A 34 -4.65 -26.45 -7.38
N ILE A 35 -5.32 -26.33 -6.23
CA ILE A 35 -4.70 -25.89 -4.98
C ILE A 35 -3.60 -26.88 -4.58
N THR A 36 -3.91 -28.18 -4.51
CA THR A 36 -2.94 -29.22 -4.15
C THR A 36 -1.76 -29.28 -5.13
N SER A 37 -2.03 -29.16 -6.43
CA SER A 37 -1.02 -29.13 -7.49
C SER A 37 -0.13 -27.89 -7.40
N THR A 38 -0.67 -26.75 -6.97
CA THR A 38 0.12 -25.54 -6.74
C THR A 38 1.01 -25.71 -5.51
N GLN A 39 0.43 -26.16 -4.40
CA GLN A 39 1.15 -26.35 -3.14
C GLN A 39 2.23 -27.43 -3.22
N SER A 40 2.14 -28.36 -4.17
CA SER A 40 3.16 -29.41 -4.37
C SER A 40 4.35 -28.96 -5.22
N LYS A 41 4.29 -27.79 -5.89
CA LYS A 41 5.39 -27.23 -6.69
C LYS A 41 6.42 -26.53 -5.79
N GLN A 42 6.97 -27.29 -4.85
CA GLN A 42 8.01 -26.81 -3.93
C GLN A 42 9.27 -26.44 -4.72
N THR A 43 9.83 -25.29 -4.37
CA THR A 43 11.02 -24.66 -4.93
C THR A 43 11.63 -23.77 -3.85
N TYR A 44 12.68 -23.02 -4.19
CA TYR A 44 13.20 -21.93 -3.39
C TYR A 44 13.16 -20.61 -4.18
N THR A 45 13.38 -19.50 -3.49
CA THR A 45 13.69 -18.17 -4.09
C THR A 45 14.64 -17.40 -3.17
N TYR A 46 15.20 -16.29 -3.67
CA TYR A 46 16.04 -15.38 -2.88
C TYR A 46 15.22 -14.24 -2.28
N VAL A 47 15.81 -13.58 -1.29
CA VAL A 47 15.21 -12.41 -0.64
C VAL A 47 15.97 -11.15 -1.02
N ARG A 48 15.28 -10.18 -1.61
CA ARG A 48 15.78 -8.82 -1.85
C ARG A 48 15.45 -7.93 -0.66
N CYS A 49 16.47 -7.36 -0.04
CA CYS A 49 16.37 -6.47 1.11
C CYS A 49 16.56 -5.02 0.66
N TRP A 50 15.49 -4.23 0.69
CA TRP A 50 15.53 -2.80 0.41
C TRP A 50 15.77 -2.00 1.68
N TYR A 51 16.45 -0.87 1.55
CA TYR A 51 16.65 0.09 2.63
C TYR A 51 16.78 1.51 2.08
N ARG A 52 16.57 2.49 2.94
CA ARG A 52 16.95 3.88 2.71
C ARG A 52 18.40 4.09 3.14
N PRO A 53 19.32 4.50 2.26
CA PRO A 53 20.69 4.82 2.66
C PRO A 53 20.83 6.10 3.49
N ALA A 54 19.86 7.02 3.36
CA ALA A 54 19.86 8.28 4.07
C ALA A 54 19.36 8.13 5.52
N ALA A 55 20.05 8.77 6.46
CA ALA A 55 19.66 8.84 7.87
C ALA A 55 18.57 9.90 8.16
N SER A 56 17.69 10.18 7.20
CA SER A 56 16.57 11.12 7.35
C SER A 56 15.41 10.74 6.43
N ASN A 57 14.19 11.21 6.74
CA ASN A 57 13.02 11.03 5.86
C ASN A 57 12.97 12.04 4.70
N ASP A 58 13.93 12.97 4.60
CA ASP A 58 13.98 14.00 3.56
C ASP A 58 14.39 13.43 2.19
N ASP A 59 15.14 12.33 2.20
CA ASP A 59 15.57 11.61 1.00
C ASP A 59 14.87 10.24 0.93
N PRO A 60 13.85 10.08 0.06
CA PRO A 60 13.10 8.84 -0.11
C PRO A 60 13.80 7.78 -0.97
N ALA A 61 14.97 8.08 -1.53
CA ALA A 61 15.68 7.13 -2.37
C ALA A 61 16.05 5.86 -1.57
N THR A 62 15.92 4.72 -2.24
CA THR A 62 16.24 3.41 -1.67
C THR A 62 17.22 2.66 -2.55
N ASP A 63 17.96 1.76 -1.92
CA ASP A 63 18.78 0.77 -2.60
C ASP A 63 18.48 -0.63 -2.04
N TRP A 64 19.06 -1.67 -2.61
CA TRP A 64 18.83 -3.04 -2.16
C TRP A 64 20.05 -3.95 -2.28
N GLU A 65 20.09 -4.94 -1.41
CA GLU A 65 21.04 -6.05 -1.46
C GLU A 65 20.29 -7.39 -1.39
N TRP A 66 20.94 -8.46 -1.86
CA TRP A 66 20.45 -9.82 -1.60
C TRP A 66 20.72 -10.21 -0.16
N ALA A 67 19.72 -10.74 0.54
CA ALA A 67 19.91 -11.30 1.87
C ALA A 67 21.03 -12.36 1.87
N LEU A 68 21.83 -12.37 2.93
CA LEU A 68 22.89 -13.34 3.15
C LEU A 68 22.57 -14.22 4.38
N ASP A 69 23.05 -15.46 4.34
CA ASP A 69 23.04 -16.36 5.49
C ASP A 69 24.22 -16.07 6.43
N ASP A 70 24.35 -16.84 7.51
CA ASP A 70 25.43 -16.65 8.50
C ASP A 70 26.85 -16.92 7.94
N ASN A 71 26.97 -17.59 6.79
CA ASN A 71 28.25 -17.86 6.13
C ASN A 71 28.60 -16.81 5.07
N GLY A 72 27.68 -15.87 4.79
CA GLY A 72 27.81 -14.89 3.71
C GLY A 72 27.39 -15.40 2.34
N ASP A 73 26.74 -16.57 2.27
CA ASP A 73 26.12 -17.08 1.03
C ASP A 73 24.73 -16.46 0.83
N TYR A 74 24.22 -16.46 -0.41
CA TYR A 74 22.88 -15.92 -0.67
C TYR A 74 21.81 -16.71 0.07
N TYR A 75 21.04 -16.01 0.90
CA TYR A 75 19.95 -16.59 1.67
C TYR A 75 18.75 -16.92 0.77
N THR A 76 18.24 -18.13 0.91
CA THR A 76 17.07 -18.64 0.18
C THR A 76 15.97 -19.04 1.15
N ILE A 77 14.73 -18.89 0.70
CA ILE A 77 13.54 -19.41 1.40
C ILE A 77 12.85 -20.48 0.54
N ASP A 78 12.46 -21.58 1.17
CA ASP A 78 11.74 -22.68 0.52
C ASP A 78 10.23 -22.41 0.52
N GLY A 79 9.55 -22.88 -0.52
CA GLY A 79 8.13 -22.59 -0.70
C GLY A 79 7.63 -22.83 -2.11
N TYR A 80 6.57 -22.13 -2.49
CA TYR A 80 5.98 -22.24 -3.82
C TYR A 80 5.37 -20.92 -4.28
N TRP A 81 5.34 -20.75 -5.59
CA TRP A 81 4.76 -19.59 -6.25
C TRP A 81 3.30 -19.82 -6.61
N TRP A 82 2.48 -18.79 -6.43
CA TRP A 82 1.19 -18.72 -7.12
C TRP A 82 0.87 -17.30 -7.58
N SER A 83 0.08 -17.24 -8.64
CA SER A 83 -0.40 -15.99 -9.20
C SER A 83 -1.66 -16.19 -10.01
N SER A 84 -2.57 -15.21 -9.89
CA SER A 84 -3.72 -15.11 -10.79
C SER A 84 -3.41 -14.38 -12.11
N VAL A 85 -2.27 -13.69 -12.19
CA VAL A 85 -1.85 -12.88 -13.36
C VAL A 85 -0.33 -12.82 -13.43
N ARG A 86 0.26 -13.10 -14.60
CA ARG A 86 1.70 -13.38 -14.82
C ARG A 86 2.74 -12.54 -14.05
N PHE A 87 2.45 -11.28 -13.70
CA PHE A 87 3.38 -10.37 -13.02
C PHE A 87 3.09 -10.13 -11.53
N LYS A 88 1.94 -10.58 -10.99
CA LYS A 88 1.58 -10.41 -9.57
C LYS A 88 1.80 -11.69 -8.78
N ASN A 89 3.04 -12.18 -8.74
CA ASN A 89 3.33 -13.41 -8.00
C ASN A 89 3.43 -13.14 -6.49
N MET A 90 2.98 -14.11 -5.70
CA MET A 90 3.23 -14.20 -4.26
C MET A 90 3.97 -15.50 -3.98
N PHE A 91 5.01 -15.43 -3.15
CA PHE A 91 5.77 -16.61 -2.71
C PHE A 91 5.24 -17.06 -1.35
N TYR A 92 4.89 -18.33 -1.23
CA TYR A 92 4.34 -18.91 0.00
C TYR A 92 5.39 -19.78 0.66
N THR A 93 5.72 -19.49 1.91
CA THR A 93 6.80 -20.15 2.66
C THR A 93 6.35 -20.50 4.08
N ASP A 94 7.03 -21.46 4.71
CA ASP A 94 6.91 -21.73 6.14
C ASP A 94 7.92 -20.90 6.96
N THR A 95 8.87 -20.20 6.30
CA THR A 95 9.86 -19.33 6.96
C THR A 95 9.18 -18.14 7.66
N PRO A 96 9.42 -17.91 8.95
CA PRO A 96 8.89 -16.76 9.68
C PRO A 96 9.36 -15.41 9.12
N GLN A 97 8.45 -14.43 9.07
CA GLN A 97 8.75 -13.06 8.64
C GLN A 97 9.85 -12.40 9.49
N GLN A 98 9.86 -12.69 10.79
CA GLN A 98 10.88 -12.20 11.71
C GLN A 98 12.28 -12.72 11.35
N GLU A 99 12.39 -13.96 10.88
CA GLU A 99 13.67 -14.53 10.43
C GLU A 99 14.15 -13.83 9.16
N ILE A 100 13.26 -13.65 8.17
CA ILE A 100 13.59 -12.97 6.91
C ILE A 100 14.03 -11.52 7.18
N LYS A 101 13.28 -10.82 8.04
CA LYS A 101 13.62 -9.47 8.49
C LYS A 101 15.00 -9.42 9.16
N GLN A 102 15.27 -10.35 10.08
CA GLN A 102 16.58 -10.43 10.75
C GLN A 102 17.72 -10.68 9.76
N ARG A 103 17.50 -11.52 8.75
CA ARG A 103 18.48 -11.77 7.69
C ARG A 103 18.79 -10.49 6.91
N CYS A 104 17.75 -9.72 6.54
CA CYS A 104 17.94 -8.43 5.90
C CYS A 104 18.65 -7.41 6.81
N GLU A 105 18.27 -7.31 8.08
CA GLU A 105 18.93 -6.42 9.05
C GLU A 105 20.41 -6.74 9.20
N ASN A 106 20.76 -8.02 9.36
CA ASN A 106 22.15 -8.46 9.47
C ASN A 106 22.95 -8.23 8.18
N THR A 107 22.31 -8.40 7.02
CA THR A 107 22.97 -8.23 5.71
C THR A 107 23.30 -6.77 5.44
N LEU A 108 22.34 -5.89 5.74
CA LEU A 108 22.43 -4.48 5.41
C LEU A 108 23.28 -3.70 6.43
N ASP A 109 23.28 -4.13 7.70
CA ASP A 109 24.06 -3.55 8.81
C ASP A 109 23.93 -2.01 8.92
N VAL A 110 22.71 -1.50 8.68
CA VAL A 110 22.41 -0.07 8.71
C VAL A 110 22.06 0.34 10.15
N SER A 111 22.73 1.37 10.66
CA SER A 111 22.65 1.76 12.08
C SER A 111 21.66 2.89 12.40
N HIS A 112 20.90 3.40 11.43
CA HIS A 112 19.98 4.53 11.62
C HIS A 112 18.51 4.11 11.56
N ASP A 113 17.66 4.77 12.36
CA ASP A 113 16.25 4.38 12.53
C ASP A 113 15.39 4.55 11.26
N THR A 114 15.82 5.40 10.33
CA THR A 114 15.13 5.70 9.05
C THR A 114 15.47 4.72 7.93
N ALA A 115 16.19 3.63 8.23
CA ALA A 115 16.56 2.63 7.21
C ALA A 115 15.32 2.00 6.56
N ASP A 116 14.19 1.96 7.29
CA ASP A 116 12.88 1.52 6.79
C ASP A 116 12.96 0.24 5.95
N ILE A 117 13.64 -0.78 6.50
CA ILE A 117 13.97 -2.00 5.76
C ILE A 117 12.67 -2.73 5.35
N THR A 118 12.56 -3.03 4.06
CA THR A 118 11.50 -3.86 3.47
C THR A 118 12.10 -4.98 2.65
N TYR A 119 11.36 -6.07 2.41
CA TYR A 119 11.93 -7.24 1.73
C TYR A 119 10.90 -7.99 0.89
N PHE A 120 11.39 -8.59 -0.20
CA PHE A 120 10.57 -9.25 -1.21
C PHE A 120 11.25 -10.50 -1.77
N ALA A 121 10.46 -11.47 -2.22
CA ALA A 121 10.97 -12.61 -2.98
C ALA A 121 11.35 -12.18 -4.40
N ALA A 122 12.50 -12.63 -4.87
CA ALA A 122 12.96 -12.37 -6.23
C ALA A 122 14.01 -13.41 -6.66
N ASP A 123 13.79 -14.07 -7.79
CA ASP A 123 14.75 -15.06 -8.30
C ASP A 123 16.02 -14.44 -8.91
N ASN A 124 15.93 -13.19 -9.37
CA ASN A 124 17.04 -12.46 -9.97
C ASN A 124 16.78 -10.94 -9.96
N ARG A 125 17.78 -10.16 -10.39
CA ARG A 125 17.70 -8.69 -10.39
C ARG A 125 16.60 -8.09 -11.27
N LEU A 126 16.07 -8.84 -12.24
CA LEU A 126 14.98 -8.39 -13.13
C LEU A 126 13.59 -8.75 -12.60
N SER A 127 13.52 -9.60 -11.57
CA SER A 127 12.25 -9.92 -10.91
C SER A 127 11.70 -8.68 -10.19
N TYR A 128 10.39 -8.50 -10.26
CA TYR A 128 9.68 -7.49 -9.48
C TYR A 128 9.71 -7.81 -7.98
N ASN A 129 9.20 -6.90 -7.17
CA ASN A 129 9.10 -7.09 -5.72
C ASN A 129 7.88 -7.97 -5.42
N HIS A 130 8.08 -9.27 -5.18
CA HIS A 130 6.99 -10.19 -4.87
C HIS A 130 6.82 -10.36 -3.36
N SER A 131 5.58 -10.24 -2.88
CA SER A 131 5.26 -10.44 -1.46
C SER A 131 5.60 -11.88 -1.02
N ILE A 132 6.17 -12.00 0.17
CA ILE A 132 6.45 -13.29 0.81
C ILE A 132 5.36 -13.55 1.84
N TRP A 133 4.51 -14.54 1.62
CA TRP A 133 3.48 -14.99 2.54
C TRP A 133 3.98 -16.12 3.42
N THR A 134 3.97 -15.93 4.74
CA THR A 134 4.25 -17.00 5.70
C THR A 134 2.96 -17.73 6.09
N HIS A 135 2.98 -19.07 5.97
CA HIS A 135 1.86 -19.92 6.36
C HIS A 135 1.54 -19.86 7.85
N ASP A 136 0.26 -20.11 8.16
CA ASP A 136 -0.18 -20.31 9.53
C ASP A 136 0.30 -21.66 10.06
N GLN A 137 0.70 -21.66 11.33
CA GLN A 137 1.01 -22.88 12.06
C GLN A 137 -0.29 -23.64 12.37
N GLN A 138 -0.28 -24.97 12.25
CA GLN A 138 -1.46 -25.84 12.30
C GLN A 138 -2.24 -25.76 13.64
N ASN A 139 -1.61 -25.31 14.72
CA ASN A 139 -2.19 -25.19 16.07
C ASN A 139 -2.04 -23.78 16.67
N SER A 140 -2.15 -22.73 15.86
CA SER A 140 -2.09 -21.36 16.36
C SER A 140 -3.28 -21.04 17.28
N SER A 141 -3.03 -20.31 18.37
CA SER A 141 -4.11 -19.80 19.24
C SER A 141 -4.95 -18.75 18.50
N PRO A 142 -6.25 -18.59 18.84
CA PRO A 142 -7.15 -17.64 18.17
C PRO A 142 -6.79 -16.20 18.55
N SER A 143 -5.78 -15.68 17.86
CA SER A 143 -5.17 -14.37 18.07
C SER A 143 -4.78 -13.80 16.72
N ILE A 144 -4.80 -12.47 16.61
CA ILE A 144 -4.47 -11.79 15.37
C ILE A 144 -2.98 -11.99 15.08
N ASN A 145 -2.68 -12.61 13.94
CA ASN A 145 -1.31 -12.97 13.56
C ASN A 145 -0.82 -12.27 12.28
N ARG A 146 -1.65 -11.41 11.69
CA ARG A 146 -1.31 -10.61 10.50
C ARG A 146 -2.21 -9.40 10.35
N VAL A 147 -1.74 -8.43 9.58
CA VAL A 147 -2.52 -7.31 9.08
C VAL A 147 -2.70 -7.46 7.57
N VAL A 148 -3.92 -7.25 7.07
CA VAL A 148 -4.21 -7.18 5.62
C VAL A 148 -4.80 -5.82 5.31
N ALA A 149 -4.13 -5.06 4.45
CA ALA A 149 -4.56 -3.71 4.07
C ALA A 149 -5.31 -3.70 2.74
N LEU A 150 -6.50 -3.13 2.76
CA LEU A 150 -7.34 -2.85 1.59
C LEU A 150 -7.52 -1.34 1.49
N GLY A 151 -7.45 -0.80 0.28
CA GLY A 151 -7.66 0.62 0.09
C GLY A 151 -7.00 1.24 -1.11
N ASP A 152 -6.64 2.52 -0.98
CA ASP A 152 -6.12 3.32 -2.06
C ASP A 152 -4.65 3.74 -1.85
N SER A 153 -4.22 4.85 -2.48
CA SER A 153 -2.88 5.41 -2.33
C SER A 153 -2.43 5.73 -0.89
N LEU A 154 -3.35 5.96 0.05
CA LEU A 154 -2.97 6.18 1.46
C LEU A 154 -2.44 4.92 2.16
N SER A 155 -2.66 3.76 1.54
CA SER A 155 -2.29 2.47 2.12
C SER A 155 -1.43 1.60 1.18
N ASP A 156 -1.35 1.90 -0.13
CA ASP A 156 -0.55 1.11 -1.08
C ASP A 156 0.96 1.19 -0.76
N THR A 157 1.59 0.02 -0.69
CA THR A 157 3.02 -0.16 -0.38
C THR A 157 3.84 -0.67 -1.57
N GLY A 158 3.26 -0.72 -2.77
CA GLY A 158 3.99 -1.07 -3.99
C GLY A 158 3.21 -1.82 -5.08
N ASN A 159 1.90 -2.02 -4.93
CA ASN A 159 1.07 -2.71 -5.92
C ASN A 159 1.02 -1.94 -7.25
N ILE A 160 0.72 -0.63 -7.21
CA ILE A 160 0.76 0.18 -8.43
C ILE A 160 2.20 0.38 -8.93
N PHE A 161 3.17 0.42 -8.03
CA PHE A 161 4.59 0.57 -8.36
C PHE A 161 5.13 -0.60 -9.17
N ASN A 162 4.85 -1.84 -8.74
CA ASN A 162 5.15 -3.04 -9.52
C ASN A 162 4.40 -3.04 -10.87
N ALA A 163 3.11 -2.65 -10.88
CA ALA A 163 2.33 -2.58 -12.12
C ALA A 163 2.87 -1.53 -13.12
N ALA A 164 3.46 -0.45 -12.60
CA ALA A 164 4.11 0.62 -13.36
C ALA A 164 5.60 0.35 -13.62
N GLN A 165 6.08 -0.87 -13.39
CA GLN A 165 7.48 -1.25 -13.62
C GLN A 165 8.47 -0.34 -12.89
N TRP A 166 8.14 0.03 -11.65
CA TRP A 166 8.93 0.87 -10.76
C TRP A 166 9.13 2.32 -11.22
N THR A 167 8.23 2.83 -12.07
CA THR A 167 8.30 4.21 -12.57
C THR A 167 7.28 5.16 -11.94
N PHE A 168 6.27 4.63 -11.25
CA PHE A 168 5.20 5.41 -10.64
C PHE A 168 4.78 4.82 -9.28
N PRO A 169 4.85 5.60 -8.18
CA PRO A 169 5.50 6.91 -8.10
C PRO A 169 7.04 6.79 -8.30
N ASN A 170 7.70 7.89 -8.68
CA ASN A 170 9.14 7.92 -8.94
C ASN A 170 9.94 7.61 -7.66
N PRO A 171 10.80 6.57 -7.64
CA PRO A 171 11.45 6.13 -6.41
C PRO A 171 12.46 7.13 -5.82
N ASN A 172 12.85 8.17 -6.56
CA ASN A 172 13.75 9.23 -6.08
C ASN A 172 13.02 10.39 -5.38
N SER A 173 11.69 10.39 -5.38
CA SER A 173 10.89 11.39 -4.65
C SER A 173 9.75 10.78 -3.87
N TRP A 174 9.52 9.47 -3.99
CA TRP A 174 8.55 8.72 -3.22
C TRP A 174 9.18 7.41 -2.77
N PHE A 175 8.98 7.05 -1.52
CA PHE A 175 9.68 5.94 -0.90
C PHE A 175 9.21 4.60 -1.49
N LEU A 176 10.03 3.98 -2.35
CA LEU A 176 9.83 2.63 -2.91
C LEU A 176 8.36 2.25 -3.19
N GLY A 177 7.66 3.06 -3.98
CA GLY A 177 6.27 2.78 -4.38
C GLY A 177 5.17 3.26 -3.43
N HIS A 178 5.52 3.76 -2.24
CA HIS A 178 4.59 4.43 -1.33
C HIS A 178 4.28 5.83 -1.82
N PHE A 179 3.05 6.30 -1.65
CA PHE A 179 2.71 7.70 -1.92
C PHE A 179 3.09 8.61 -0.74
N SER A 180 4.32 8.48 -0.25
CA SER A 180 4.88 9.26 0.86
C SER A 180 6.41 9.27 0.78
N ASN A 181 7.08 9.92 1.73
CA ASN A 181 8.54 9.91 1.89
C ASN A 181 9.07 8.79 2.80
N GLY A 182 8.22 7.84 3.20
CA GLY A 182 8.56 6.70 4.04
C GLY A 182 7.36 5.76 4.20
N LEU A 183 7.35 5.00 5.29
CA LEU A 183 6.28 4.07 5.63
C LEU A 183 4.91 4.75 5.73
N VAL A 184 3.84 4.01 5.40
CA VAL A 184 2.45 4.41 5.57
C VAL A 184 1.88 3.90 6.90
N TRP A 185 0.69 4.40 7.26
CA TRP A 185 0.09 4.17 8.58
C TRP A 185 -0.10 2.68 8.91
N THR A 186 -0.45 1.84 7.93
CA THR A 186 -0.64 0.39 8.10
C THR A 186 0.66 -0.34 8.45
N GLU A 187 1.80 0.11 7.92
CA GLU A 187 3.12 -0.44 8.24
C GLU A 187 3.53 -0.09 9.67
N TYR A 188 3.25 1.13 10.14
CA TYR A 188 3.47 1.50 11.53
C TYR A 188 2.59 0.68 12.50
N LEU A 189 1.33 0.38 12.15
CA LEU A 189 0.48 -0.50 12.96
C LEU A 189 1.04 -1.92 13.03
N ALA A 190 1.48 -2.46 11.90
CA ALA A 190 2.08 -3.79 11.83
C ALA A 190 3.39 -3.87 12.62
N LYS A 191 4.25 -2.84 12.51
CA LYS A 191 5.51 -2.70 13.26
C LYS A 191 5.28 -2.66 14.77
N GLU A 192 4.31 -1.87 15.25
CA GLU A 192 3.95 -1.79 16.68
C GLU A 192 3.52 -3.15 17.26
N LYS A 193 2.86 -3.98 16.44
CA LYS A 193 2.40 -5.32 16.84
C LYS A 193 3.36 -6.45 16.49
N ASN A 194 4.50 -6.14 15.88
CA ASN A 194 5.43 -7.12 15.33
C ASN A 194 4.72 -8.18 14.46
N LEU A 195 3.77 -7.73 13.65
CA LEU A 195 2.99 -8.56 12.75
C LEU A 195 3.39 -8.32 11.29
N PRO A 196 3.26 -9.33 10.42
CA PRO A 196 3.37 -9.11 8.99
C PRO A 196 2.19 -8.30 8.45
N LEU A 197 2.50 -7.42 7.50
CA LEU A 197 1.52 -6.69 6.70
C LEU A 197 1.48 -7.26 5.29
N TYR A 198 0.28 -7.58 4.82
CA TYR A 198 0.05 -7.92 3.42
C TYR A 198 -0.87 -6.90 2.77
N ASN A 199 -0.43 -6.31 1.67
CA ASN A 199 -1.09 -5.17 1.06
C ASN A 199 -1.84 -5.52 -0.22
N TRP A 200 -3.14 -5.25 -0.24
CA TRP A 200 -4.00 -5.29 -1.43
C TRP A 200 -4.51 -3.91 -1.85
N ALA A 201 -4.14 -2.84 -1.14
CA ALA A 201 -4.44 -1.49 -1.52
C ALA A 201 -3.76 -1.14 -2.86
N VAL A 202 -4.41 -0.32 -3.68
CA VAL A 202 -3.88 0.06 -4.99
C VAL A 202 -3.96 1.56 -5.14
N GLY A 203 -2.80 2.18 -5.38
CA GLY A 203 -2.67 3.61 -5.59
C GLY A 203 -3.58 4.12 -6.71
N GLY A 204 -4.61 4.85 -6.33
CA GLY A 204 -5.55 5.51 -7.22
C GLY A 204 -5.22 6.99 -7.45
N ALA A 205 -3.99 7.43 -7.16
CA ALA A 205 -3.52 8.76 -7.55
C ALA A 205 -3.73 8.98 -9.06
N ALA A 206 -3.77 10.25 -9.52
CA ALA A 206 -4.30 10.70 -10.81
C ALA A 206 -3.71 10.09 -12.13
N GLY A 207 -2.98 8.96 -12.08
CA GLY A 207 -2.37 8.24 -13.21
C GLY A 207 -2.98 6.88 -13.59
N ARG A 208 -4.05 6.39 -12.93
CA ARG A 208 -4.61 5.02 -13.16
C ARG A 208 -4.96 4.67 -14.61
N ASN A 209 -5.30 5.66 -15.45
CA ASN A 209 -5.66 5.40 -16.86
C ASN A 209 -4.47 4.86 -17.69
N GLN A 210 -3.25 4.79 -17.14
CA GLN A 210 -2.06 4.31 -17.84
C GLN A 210 -1.61 2.89 -17.44
N TYR A 211 -2.09 2.34 -16.31
CA TYR A 211 -1.55 1.10 -15.74
C TYR A 211 -2.64 0.07 -15.40
N ILE A 212 -2.41 -1.21 -15.73
CA ILE A 212 -3.34 -2.31 -15.47
C ILE A 212 -3.25 -2.71 -13.99
N ALA A 213 -4.13 -2.17 -13.16
CA ALA A 213 -4.24 -2.49 -11.73
C ALA A 213 -5.68 -2.85 -11.34
N LEU A 214 -5.87 -3.43 -10.13
CA LEU A 214 -7.21 -3.80 -9.67
C LEU A 214 -8.08 -2.55 -9.53
N THR A 215 -9.34 -2.70 -9.88
CA THR A 215 -10.27 -1.60 -9.97
C THR A 215 -11.38 -1.69 -8.93
N GLY A 216 -11.41 -0.81 -7.94
CA GLY A 216 -12.41 -0.84 -6.86
C GLY A 216 -12.03 -1.81 -5.73
N VAL A 217 -12.56 -1.56 -4.54
CA VAL A 217 -12.17 -2.31 -3.34
C VAL A 217 -12.80 -3.71 -3.30
N TYR A 218 -13.95 -3.92 -3.94
CA TYR A 218 -14.52 -5.26 -4.10
C TYR A 218 -13.57 -6.22 -4.84
N ASN A 219 -12.87 -5.71 -5.86
CA ASN A 219 -11.91 -6.50 -6.62
C ASN A 219 -10.62 -6.76 -5.85
N GLN A 220 -10.23 -5.88 -4.94
CA GLN A 220 -9.13 -6.13 -3.99
C GLN A 220 -9.48 -7.29 -3.05
N VAL A 221 -10.68 -7.26 -2.44
CA VAL A 221 -11.18 -8.36 -1.59
C VAL A 221 -11.27 -9.66 -2.38
N THR A 222 -11.82 -9.63 -3.59
CA THR A 222 -11.93 -10.83 -4.43
C THR A 222 -10.56 -11.40 -4.78
N SER A 223 -9.61 -10.55 -5.20
CA SER A 223 -8.24 -10.98 -5.46
C SER A 223 -7.62 -11.59 -4.22
N TYR A 224 -7.70 -10.91 -3.08
CA TYR A 224 -7.16 -11.38 -1.81
C TYR A 224 -7.65 -12.79 -1.47
N LEU A 225 -8.97 -13.00 -1.51
CA LEU A 225 -9.57 -14.30 -1.24
C LEU A 225 -9.09 -15.38 -2.22
N THR A 226 -8.82 -15.03 -3.48
CA THR A 226 -8.23 -15.97 -4.45
C THR A 226 -6.81 -16.39 -4.03
N TYR A 227 -5.95 -15.46 -3.58
CA TYR A 227 -4.62 -15.82 -3.05
C TYR A 227 -4.72 -16.65 -1.77
N MET A 228 -5.68 -16.35 -0.90
CA MET A 228 -5.86 -17.10 0.36
C MET A 228 -6.27 -18.56 0.16
N LYS A 229 -6.82 -18.93 -1.00
CA LYS A 229 -7.04 -20.35 -1.35
C LYS A 229 -5.75 -21.16 -1.44
N MET A 230 -4.62 -20.51 -1.66
CA MET A 230 -3.30 -21.16 -1.76
C MET A 230 -2.58 -21.20 -0.41
N ALA A 231 -2.97 -20.37 0.56
CA ALA A 231 -2.38 -20.38 1.89
C ALA A 231 -2.75 -21.65 2.68
N LYS A 232 -1.78 -22.25 3.37
CA LYS A 232 -2.02 -23.37 4.30
C LYS A 232 -2.49 -22.85 5.65
N ASN A 233 -3.41 -23.58 6.27
CA ASN A 233 -3.95 -23.35 7.62
C ASN A 233 -4.50 -21.93 7.83
N TYR A 234 -4.95 -21.25 6.78
CA TYR A 234 -5.35 -19.86 6.85
C TYR A 234 -6.68 -19.69 7.59
N HIS A 235 -6.69 -18.81 8.60
CA HIS A 235 -7.86 -18.46 9.41
C HIS A 235 -8.20 -16.97 9.27
N PRO A 236 -9.30 -16.59 8.57
CA PRO A 236 -9.68 -15.19 8.38
C PRO A 236 -10.04 -14.45 9.67
N GLU A 237 -10.50 -15.16 10.69
CA GLU A 237 -10.76 -14.64 12.02
C GLU A 237 -9.48 -14.17 12.74
N ASN A 238 -8.30 -14.70 12.37
CA ASN A 238 -7.00 -14.32 12.94
C ASN A 238 -6.31 -13.19 12.16
N THR A 239 -7.03 -12.53 11.25
CA THR A 239 -6.52 -11.41 10.44
C THR A 239 -7.13 -10.09 10.88
N LEU A 240 -6.29 -9.07 11.10
CA LEU A 240 -6.74 -7.68 11.21
C LEU A 240 -6.82 -7.07 9.82
N PHE A 241 -8.03 -6.80 9.34
CA PHE A 241 -8.23 -6.07 8.09
C PHE A 241 -8.23 -4.58 8.35
N THR A 242 -7.58 -3.80 7.49
CA THR A 242 -7.73 -2.35 7.46
C THR A 242 -8.40 -1.95 6.15
N LEU A 243 -9.38 -1.06 6.22
CA LEU A 243 -10.11 -0.59 5.05
C LEU A 243 -10.28 0.93 5.07
N GLU A 244 -9.61 1.58 4.13
CA GLU A 244 -9.73 3.00 3.79
C GLU A 244 -9.92 3.09 2.27
N PHE A 245 -10.99 3.70 1.77
CA PHE A 245 -11.23 3.76 0.33
C PHE A 245 -12.17 4.90 -0.04
N GLY A 246 -11.86 5.62 -1.13
CA GLY A 246 -12.81 6.51 -1.79
C GLY A 246 -12.29 7.93 -2.04
N LEU A 247 -11.19 8.35 -1.42
CA LEU A 247 -10.59 9.65 -1.69
C LEU A 247 -10.16 9.78 -3.14
N ASN A 248 -9.43 8.79 -3.64
CA ASN A 248 -9.04 8.76 -5.05
C ASN A 248 -10.26 8.75 -6.00
N ASP A 249 -11.33 8.04 -5.65
CA ASP A 249 -12.59 7.95 -6.41
C ASP A 249 -13.27 9.31 -6.54
N PHE A 250 -13.33 10.10 -5.47
CA PHE A 250 -13.92 11.44 -5.50
C PHE A 250 -13.02 12.48 -6.15
N MET A 251 -11.71 12.44 -5.90
CA MET A 251 -10.77 13.48 -6.34
C MET A 251 -10.31 13.29 -7.80
N ASN A 252 -10.02 12.06 -8.21
CA ASN A 252 -9.32 11.79 -9.48
C ASN A 252 -10.23 11.19 -10.54
N TYR A 253 -11.29 10.49 -10.13
CA TYR A 253 -12.17 9.76 -11.04
C TYR A 253 -13.58 10.36 -11.14
N ASN A 254 -13.88 11.38 -10.35
CA ASN A 254 -15.20 12.01 -10.26
C ASN A 254 -16.34 10.99 -10.10
N ARG A 255 -16.09 9.88 -9.39
CA ARG A 255 -17.14 8.90 -9.09
C ARG A 255 -18.18 9.51 -8.17
N GLU A 256 -19.39 9.00 -8.28
CA GLU A 256 -20.51 9.46 -7.47
C GLU A 256 -20.62 8.67 -6.17
N VAL A 257 -21.08 9.33 -5.10
CA VAL A 257 -21.19 8.73 -3.77
C VAL A 257 -21.95 7.40 -3.78
N PRO A 258 -23.10 7.24 -4.48
CA PRO A 258 -23.79 5.96 -4.54
C PRO A 258 -22.95 4.81 -5.13
N GLU A 259 -22.09 5.10 -6.11
CA GLU A 259 -21.24 4.08 -6.75
C GLU A 259 -20.14 3.61 -5.78
N VAL A 260 -19.51 4.55 -5.07
CA VAL A 260 -18.47 4.24 -4.07
C VAL A 260 -19.08 3.53 -2.86
N LYS A 261 -20.30 3.91 -2.44
CA LYS A 261 -21.08 3.19 -1.41
C LYS A 261 -21.35 1.75 -1.81
N ALA A 262 -21.77 1.51 -3.04
CA ALA A 262 -22.05 0.16 -3.54
C ALA A 262 -20.79 -0.72 -3.53
N ASP A 263 -19.67 -0.21 -4.05
CA ASP A 263 -18.38 -0.92 -4.08
C ASP A 263 -17.89 -1.26 -2.66
N PHE A 264 -17.89 -0.28 -1.75
CA PHE A 264 -17.51 -0.47 -0.35
C PHE A 264 -18.44 -1.48 0.36
N SER A 265 -19.75 -1.36 0.18
CA SER A 265 -20.74 -2.28 0.77
C SER A 265 -20.52 -3.72 0.29
N SER A 266 -20.37 -3.93 -1.01
CA SER A 266 -20.11 -5.25 -1.58
C SER A 266 -18.79 -5.84 -1.11
N ALA A 267 -17.74 -5.02 -0.95
CA ALA A 267 -16.47 -5.46 -0.40
C ALA A 267 -16.60 -5.91 1.07
N MET A 268 -17.30 -5.13 1.90
CA MET A 268 -17.56 -5.49 3.30
C MET A 268 -18.38 -6.77 3.43
N ILE A 269 -19.45 -6.92 2.64
CA ILE A 269 -20.28 -8.14 2.63
C ILE A 269 -19.39 -9.34 2.32
N ARG A 270 -18.63 -9.29 1.21
CA ARG A 270 -17.78 -10.41 0.79
C ARG A 270 -16.69 -10.74 1.80
N LEU A 271 -16.09 -9.72 2.42
CA LEU A 271 -15.03 -9.90 3.41
C LEU A 271 -15.56 -10.58 4.68
N VAL A 272 -16.70 -10.12 5.20
CA VAL A 272 -17.36 -10.68 6.40
C VAL A 272 -17.94 -12.07 6.13
N ASP A 273 -18.58 -12.29 4.98
CA ASP A 273 -19.10 -13.59 4.55
C ASP A 273 -17.98 -14.63 4.39
N SER A 274 -16.75 -14.17 4.10
CA SER A 274 -15.56 -15.02 4.02
C SER A 274 -14.91 -15.28 5.39
N GLY A 275 -15.52 -14.85 6.49
CA GLY A 275 -15.10 -15.16 7.86
C GLY A 275 -14.28 -14.07 8.56
N ALA A 276 -14.06 -12.90 7.96
CA ALA A 276 -13.35 -11.81 8.62
C ALA A 276 -14.07 -11.36 9.90
N LYS A 277 -13.31 -11.21 10.99
CA LYS A 277 -13.85 -10.80 12.30
C LYS A 277 -13.27 -9.52 12.87
N ASN A 278 -12.05 -9.13 12.49
CA ASN A 278 -11.35 -7.98 13.05
C ASN A 278 -11.07 -6.97 11.95
N ILE A 279 -11.70 -5.79 12.02
CA ILE A 279 -11.62 -4.79 10.95
C ILE A 279 -11.45 -3.39 11.54
N ILE A 280 -10.49 -2.63 11.03
CA ILE A 280 -10.38 -1.19 11.23
C ILE A 280 -10.95 -0.49 10.00
N LEU A 281 -12.01 0.29 10.21
CA LEU A 281 -12.57 1.20 9.22
C LEU A 281 -12.05 2.61 9.47
N PHE A 282 -11.85 3.35 8.37
CA PHE A 282 -11.24 4.68 8.39
C PHE A 282 -12.21 5.68 7.76
N THR A 283 -12.64 6.72 8.49
CA THR A 283 -13.32 7.85 7.83
C THR A 283 -12.33 8.59 6.96
N LEU A 284 -12.76 9.11 5.81
CA LEU A 284 -11.88 9.83 4.90
C LEU A 284 -11.52 11.21 5.48
N PRO A 285 -10.24 11.62 5.51
CA PRO A 285 -9.87 13.00 5.81
C PRO A 285 -10.48 13.97 4.78
N ASP A 286 -10.71 15.23 5.16
CA ASP A 286 -11.09 16.24 4.17
C ASP A 286 -9.89 16.58 3.28
N ALA A 287 -9.77 15.86 2.16
CA ALA A 287 -8.68 16.07 1.22
C ALA A 287 -8.69 17.47 0.59
N THR A 288 -9.78 18.24 0.71
CA THR A 288 -9.82 19.63 0.23
C THR A 288 -8.88 20.57 1.00
N ARG A 289 -8.34 20.11 2.14
CA ARG A 289 -7.26 20.77 2.88
C ARG A 289 -5.87 20.62 2.24
N ALA A 290 -5.70 19.67 1.32
CA ALA A 290 -4.39 19.41 0.71
C ALA A 290 -3.95 20.55 -0.24
N PRO A 291 -2.62 20.80 -0.38
CA PRO A 291 -2.11 21.90 -1.20
C PRO A 291 -2.61 21.91 -2.65
N GLN A 292 -2.95 20.75 -3.22
CA GLN A 292 -3.48 20.64 -4.59
C GLN A 292 -4.74 21.48 -4.81
N PHE A 293 -5.55 21.73 -3.77
CA PHE A 293 -6.79 22.50 -3.89
C PHE A 293 -6.55 24.01 -3.94
N LYS A 294 -5.32 24.49 -3.75
CA LYS A 294 -4.93 25.86 -4.13
C LYS A 294 -5.10 26.13 -5.63
N TYR A 295 -5.10 25.07 -6.44
CA TYR A 295 -5.28 25.12 -7.89
C TYR A 295 -6.70 24.76 -8.33
N SER A 296 -7.65 24.64 -7.39
CA SER A 296 -9.06 24.29 -7.64
C SER A 296 -9.99 25.48 -7.43
N THR A 297 -11.23 25.37 -7.93
CA THR A 297 -12.28 26.35 -7.63
C THR A 297 -12.97 26.05 -6.30
N ALA A 298 -13.54 27.07 -5.66
CA ALA A 298 -14.34 26.89 -4.44
C ALA A 298 -15.54 25.95 -4.65
N GLU A 299 -16.11 25.94 -5.86
CA GLU A 299 -17.21 25.03 -6.23
C GLU A 299 -16.75 23.57 -6.23
N GLU A 300 -15.60 23.26 -6.84
CA GLU A 300 -15.06 21.90 -6.85
C GLU A 300 -14.64 21.44 -5.45
N MET A 301 -14.04 22.33 -4.65
CA MET A 301 -13.76 22.05 -3.23
C MET A 301 -15.04 21.72 -2.45
N ALA A 302 -16.09 22.54 -2.59
CA ALA A 302 -17.36 22.29 -1.91
C ALA A 302 -18.00 20.96 -2.34
N LYS A 303 -17.92 20.64 -3.63
CA LYS A 303 -18.40 19.37 -4.19
C LYS A 303 -17.64 18.17 -3.61
N VAL A 304 -16.31 18.18 -3.62
CA VAL A 304 -15.49 17.09 -3.06
C VAL A 304 -15.71 16.95 -1.55
N SER A 305 -15.69 18.03 -0.78
CA SER A 305 -15.95 18.00 0.67
C SER A 305 -17.35 17.45 0.99
N SER A 306 -18.37 17.79 0.18
CA SER A 306 -19.73 17.25 0.32
C SER A 306 -19.77 15.73 0.07
N LYS A 307 -19.07 15.24 -0.98
CA LYS A 307 -18.95 13.80 -1.26
C LYS A 307 -18.27 13.07 -0.09
N ILE A 308 -17.16 13.59 0.42
CA ILE A 308 -16.43 13.05 1.57
C ILE A 308 -17.32 12.96 2.81
N LYS A 309 -18.02 14.04 3.17
CA LYS A 309 -18.93 14.07 4.33
C LYS A 309 -20.08 13.05 4.19
N SER A 310 -20.69 12.98 3.01
CA SER A 310 -21.76 12.01 2.72
C SER A 310 -21.28 10.57 2.82
N PHE A 311 -20.07 10.29 2.35
CA PHE A 311 -19.47 8.97 2.43
C PHE A 311 -19.04 8.61 3.86
N ASN A 312 -18.48 9.55 4.63
CA ASN A 312 -18.12 9.34 6.03
C ASN A 312 -19.31 9.02 6.93
N MET A 313 -20.50 9.59 6.67
CA MET A 313 -21.73 9.16 7.34
C MET A 313 -22.06 7.70 7.03
N PHE A 314 -21.90 7.27 5.78
CA PHE A 314 -22.12 5.87 5.40
C PHE A 314 -21.08 4.92 6.02
N ILE A 315 -19.80 5.29 6.09
CA ILE A 315 -18.79 4.47 6.78
C ILE A 315 -19.19 4.28 8.25
N LYS A 316 -19.67 5.34 8.92
CA LYS A 316 -20.19 5.27 10.30
C LYS A 316 -21.37 4.30 10.42
N GLU A 317 -22.32 4.35 9.48
CA GLU A 317 -23.46 3.43 9.42
C GLU A 317 -23.02 1.98 9.19
N GLN A 318 -22.07 1.73 8.28
CA GLN A 318 -21.51 0.40 8.02
C GLN A 318 -20.79 -0.16 9.25
N ALA A 319 -19.98 0.67 9.93
CA ALA A 319 -19.30 0.26 11.15
C ALA A 319 -20.30 -0.22 12.20
N LEU A 320 -21.34 0.58 12.49
CA LEU A 320 -22.37 0.23 13.45
C LEU A 320 -23.13 -1.04 13.04
N TYR A 321 -23.49 -1.17 11.76
CA TYR A 321 -24.19 -2.34 11.24
C TYR A 321 -23.42 -3.65 11.47
N TYR A 322 -22.13 -3.69 11.20
CA TYR A 322 -21.32 -4.90 11.41
C TYR A 322 -20.99 -5.14 12.89
N GLN A 323 -20.85 -4.09 13.70
CA GLN A 323 -20.75 -4.23 15.16
C GLN A 323 -22.00 -4.90 15.74
N MET A 324 -23.20 -4.53 15.27
CA MET A 324 -24.46 -5.15 15.70
C MET A 324 -24.56 -6.64 15.29
N GLN A 325 -23.78 -7.08 14.31
CA GLN A 325 -23.66 -8.48 13.91
C GLN A 325 -22.55 -9.25 14.65
N GLY A 326 -21.89 -8.60 15.61
CA GLY A 326 -20.80 -9.20 16.39
C GLY A 326 -19.45 -9.22 15.69
N ILE A 327 -19.25 -8.43 14.64
CA ILE A 327 -17.92 -8.21 14.05
C ILE A 327 -17.16 -7.20 14.91
N ASN A 328 -15.89 -7.48 15.19
CA ASN A 328 -15.00 -6.57 15.93
C ASN A 328 -14.53 -5.45 14.99
N ILE A 329 -15.33 -4.38 14.90
CA ILE A 329 -15.01 -3.20 14.10
C ILE A 329 -14.48 -2.10 15.01
N ALA A 330 -13.32 -1.54 14.67
CA ALA A 330 -12.89 -0.24 15.15
C ALA A 330 -13.13 0.79 14.04
N LEU A 331 -13.87 1.86 14.35
CA LEU A 331 -13.97 3.01 13.45
C LEU A 331 -13.02 4.10 13.91
N PHE A 332 -12.06 4.45 13.06
CA PHE A 332 -11.16 5.57 13.29
C PHE A 332 -11.66 6.83 12.58
N ASP A 333 -11.84 7.91 13.34
CA ASP A 333 -12.33 9.18 12.81
C ASP A 333 -11.20 10.09 12.29
N ALA A 334 -10.62 9.71 11.16
CA ALA A 334 -9.54 10.46 10.55
C ALA A 334 -9.98 11.83 10.03
N TYR A 335 -11.25 12.00 9.66
CA TYR A 335 -11.80 13.31 9.30
C TYR A 335 -11.55 14.35 10.40
N THR A 336 -11.99 14.05 11.62
CA THR A 336 -11.82 14.96 12.76
C THR A 336 -10.35 15.14 13.13
N LEU A 337 -9.57 14.06 13.10
CA LEU A 337 -8.14 14.13 13.40
C LEU A 337 -7.41 15.07 12.42
N PHE A 338 -7.67 14.92 11.12
CA PHE A 338 -6.99 15.67 10.08
C PHE A 338 -7.43 17.14 10.06
N GLU A 339 -8.71 17.43 10.33
CA GLU A 339 -9.18 18.81 10.51
C GLU A 339 -8.46 19.52 11.65
N ASN A 340 -8.24 18.84 12.78
CA ASN A 340 -7.50 19.39 13.91
C ASN A 340 -6.02 19.58 13.59
N LEU A 341 -5.39 18.59 12.94
CA LEU A 341 -4.00 18.67 12.49
C LEU A 341 -3.79 19.83 11.52
N ALA A 342 -4.65 19.97 10.52
CA ALA A 342 -4.57 21.03 9.52
C ALA A 342 -4.76 22.42 10.15
N SER A 343 -5.64 22.54 11.15
CA SER A 343 -5.97 23.82 11.78
C SER A 343 -4.97 24.26 12.85
N ASN A 344 -4.26 23.32 13.49
CA ASN A 344 -3.32 23.60 14.57
C ASN A 344 -2.09 22.67 14.53
N PRO A 345 -1.28 22.72 13.46
CA PRO A 345 -0.18 21.77 13.27
C PRO A 345 0.87 21.82 14.39
N GLN A 346 1.17 23.01 14.93
CA GLN A 346 2.19 23.15 15.98
C GLN A 346 1.82 22.40 17.26
N HIS A 347 0.53 22.31 17.60
CA HIS A 347 0.08 21.52 18.74
C HIS A 347 0.41 20.03 18.61
N TYR A 348 0.51 19.53 17.37
CA TYR A 348 0.83 18.15 17.05
C TYR A 348 2.29 17.95 16.64
N GLY A 349 3.14 18.97 16.76
CA GLY A 349 4.57 18.89 16.49
C GLY A 349 4.97 19.13 15.02
N PHE A 350 4.04 19.59 14.19
CA PHE A 350 4.27 20.00 12.80
C PHE A 350 4.36 21.51 12.67
N GLU A 351 5.15 22.01 11.74
CA GLU A 351 5.29 23.44 11.46
C GLU A 351 4.39 23.89 10.30
N ASN A 352 4.16 23.02 9.30
CA ASN A 352 3.42 23.35 8.10
C ASN A 352 2.34 22.32 7.76
N SER A 353 1.10 22.78 7.60
CA SER A 353 -0.05 21.97 7.16
C SER A 353 -0.74 22.49 5.90
N SER A 354 -0.17 23.47 5.20
CA SER A 354 -0.80 24.13 4.05
C SER A 354 0.00 24.01 2.76
N ASP A 355 1.28 23.73 2.83
CA ASP A 355 2.21 23.67 1.70
C ASP A 355 2.75 22.25 1.52
N ALA A 356 3.17 21.95 0.28
CA ALA A 356 3.90 20.73 0.00
C ALA A 356 5.35 20.89 0.48
N CYS A 357 5.93 19.83 1.03
CA CYS A 357 7.36 19.80 1.32
C CYS A 357 8.21 19.81 0.04
N LEU A 358 7.78 19.05 -0.98
CA LEU A 358 8.37 19.06 -2.33
C LEU A 358 8.08 20.38 -3.06
N ASP A 359 9.03 20.84 -3.87
CA ASP A 359 8.89 22.04 -4.74
C ASP A 359 8.00 21.76 -5.95
N ILE A 360 6.70 21.58 -5.70
CA ILE A 360 5.66 21.31 -6.69
C ILE A 360 4.62 22.43 -6.62
N ASN A 361 4.67 23.32 -7.62
CA ASN A 361 3.80 24.51 -7.68
C ASN A 361 2.59 24.33 -8.61
N ARG A 362 2.06 23.11 -8.71
CA ARG A 362 0.90 22.76 -9.56
C ARG A 362 0.20 21.49 -9.05
N SER A 363 -0.98 21.20 -9.59
CA SER A 363 -1.64 19.89 -9.44
C SER A 363 -1.56 19.10 -10.76
N SER A 364 -0.71 18.07 -10.81
CA SER A 364 -0.60 17.19 -11.98
C SER A 364 -0.26 15.75 -11.62
N ALA A 365 -0.97 14.80 -12.24
CA ALA A 365 -0.61 13.38 -12.18
C ALA A 365 0.81 13.07 -12.65
N LYS A 366 1.35 13.93 -13.54
CA LYS A 366 2.70 13.76 -14.08
C LYS A 366 3.77 13.98 -13.02
N ASP A 367 3.48 14.70 -11.94
CA ASP A 367 4.49 14.98 -10.92
C ASP A 367 4.99 13.67 -10.29
N TYR A 368 4.13 12.68 -10.08
CA TYR A 368 4.51 11.34 -9.60
C TYR A 368 5.46 10.55 -10.53
N LEU A 369 5.71 10.99 -11.77
CA LEU A 369 6.65 10.34 -12.71
C LEU A 369 8.06 10.96 -12.65
N TYR A 370 8.22 12.13 -12.04
CA TYR A 370 9.47 12.89 -12.06
C TYR A 370 10.03 13.05 -10.65
N SER A 371 11.34 13.21 -10.54
CA SER A 371 11.97 13.61 -9.28
C SER A 371 11.74 15.10 -9.01
N HIS A 372 11.52 15.44 -7.74
CA HIS A 372 11.40 16.81 -7.25
C HIS A 372 12.31 17.00 -6.03
N SER A 373 12.86 18.20 -5.89
CA SER A 373 13.62 18.60 -4.70
C SER A 373 12.67 19.10 -3.61
N LEU A 374 13.17 19.17 -2.37
CA LEU A 374 12.49 19.89 -1.30
C LEU A 374 12.45 21.40 -1.59
N THR A 375 11.43 22.08 -1.08
CA THR A 375 11.51 23.54 -0.92
C THR A 375 12.59 23.92 0.09
N ASN A 376 13.11 25.15 0.01
CA ASN A 376 14.09 25.64 0.99
C ASN A 376 13.54 25.64 2.42
N ASP A 377 12.24 25.91 2.59
CA ASP A 377 11.60 25.92 3.91
C ASP A 377 11.48 24.50 4.48
N CYS A 378 11.04 23.53 3.68
CA CYS A 378 10.99 22.14 4.13
C CYS A 378 12.40 21.58 4.42
N ALA A 379 13.40 21.88 3.58
CA ALA A 379 14.78 21.47 3.84
C ALA A 379 15.38 22.10 5.11
N TYR A 380 14.90 23.29 5.52
CA TYR A 380 15.33 23.94 6.76
C TYR A 380 14.70 23.29 8.00
N HIS A 381 13.40 22.94 7.94
CA HIS A 381 12.68 22.34 9.07
C HIS A 381 12.76 20.81 9.15
N GLY A 382 13.04 20.15 8.04
CA GLY A 382 12.89 18.71 7.84
C GLY A 382 11.46 18.32 7.45
N SER A 383 11.33 17.29 6.62
CA SER A 383 10.05 16.76 6.14
C SER A 383 9.13 16.23 7.26
N ASP A 384 9.70 15.80 8.38
CA ASP A 384 8.93 15.37 9.55
C ASP A 384 8.14 16.51 10.23
N LYS A 385 8.42 17.77 9.87
CA LYS A 385 7.67 18.96 10.31
C LYS A 385 6.56 19.37 9.34
N TYR A 386 6.41 18.67 8.22
CA TYR A 386 5.38 18.95 7.23
C TYR A 386 4.27 17.91 7.29
N VAL A 387 3.02 18.35 7.16
CA VAL A 387 1.88 17.42 7.03
C VAL A 387 1.87 16.77 5.66
N PHE A 388 2.15 17.55 4.61
CA PHE A 388 2.06 17.12 3.21
C PHE A 388 3.44 16.96 2.57
N TRP A 389 3.66 15.81 1.94
CA TRP A 389 4.89 15.52 1.21
C TRP A 389 4.88 16.21 -0.15
N GLY A 390 3.97 15.78 -1.03
CA GLY A 390 3.64 16.47 -2.27
C GLY A 390 2.42 17.37 -2.09
N VAL A 391 1.73 17.69 -3.19
CA VAL A 391 0.50 18.51 -3.13
C VAL A 391 -0.75 17.74 -2.67
N THR A 392 -0.68 16.41 -2.57
CA THR A 392 -1.83 15.55 -2.25
C THR A 392 -1.60 14.73 -0.99
N HIS A 393 -0.50 13.99 -0.94
CA HIS A 393 -0.30 12.94 0.07
C HIS A 393 0.45 13.42 1.32
N PRO A 394 0.14 12.83 2.48
CA PRO A 394 0.82 13.14 3.73
C PRO A 394 2.27 12.61 3.77
N THR A 395 3.08 13.20 4.63
CA THR A 395 4.43 12.71 4.98
C THR A 395 4.36 11.43 5.82
N THR A 396 5.47 10.69 5.90
CA THR A 396 5.56 9.51 6.77
C THR A 396 5.40 9.87 8.25
N ALA A 397 5.83 11.07 8.66
CA ALA A 397 5.56 11.59 10.00
C ALA A 397 4.06 11.75 10.29
N THR A 398 3.28 12.20 9.31
CA THR A 398 1.82 12.27 9.41
C THR A 398 1.19 10.88 9.45
N HIS A 399 1.68 9.94 8.64
CA HIS A 399 1.25 8.54 8.70
C HIS A 399 1.55 7.91 10.07
N LYS A 400 2.73 8.16 10.63
CA LYS A 400 3.11 7.72 11.98
C LYS A 400 2.17 8.33 13.03
N PHE A 401 1.91 9.63 12.94
CA PHE A 401 0.97 10.31 13.85
C PHE A 401 -0.42 9.67 13.81
N ILE A 402 -0.94 9.38 12.61
CA ILE A 402 -2.22 8.67 12.43
C ILE A 402 -2.17 7.28 13.09
N ALA A 403 -1.11 6.50 12.84
CA ALA A 403 -0.95 5.19 13.44
C ALA A 403 -0.90 5.26 14.98
N ASP A 404 -0.15 6.21 15.54
CA ASP A 404 -0.05 6.43 16.99
C ASP A 404 -1.45 6.74 17.61
N GLN A 405 -2.30 7.51 16.92
CA GLN A 405 -3.67 7.76 17.38
C GLN A 405 -4.56 6.51 17.33
N ILE A 406 -4.43 5.67 16.29
CA ILE A 406 -5.14 4.39 16.19
C ILE A 406 -4.67 3.44 17.31
N ILE A 407 -3.35 3.36 17.54
CA ILE A 407 -2.74 2.57 18.61
C ILE A 407 -3.32 2.97 19.96
N LYS A 408 -3.42 4.28 20.21
CA LYS A 408 -3.92 4.84 21.46
C LYS A 408 -5.42 4.59 21.68
N THR A 409 -6.24 4.68 20.62
CA THR A 409 -7.70 4.76 20.75
C THR A 409 -8.45 3.50 20.34
N SER A 410 -7.95 2.76 19.35
CA SER A 410 -8.70 1.68 18.69
C SER A 410 -8.08 0.31 18.85
N LEU A 411 -6.75 0.21 18.89
CA LEU A 411 -6.07 -1.10 18.82
C LEU A 411 -6.30 -2.01 20.03
N LYS A 412 -6.64 -1.44 21.20
CA LYS A 412 -6.80 -2.20 22.46
C LYS A 412 -7.98 -3.17 22.46
N GLN A 413 -8.94 -3.02 21.54
CA GLN A 413 -10.10 -3.90 21.46
C GLN A 413 -9.82 -5.23 20.74
N PHE A 414 -8.67 -5.34 20.09
CA PHE A 414 -8.29 -6.51 19.31
C PHE A 414 -7.40 -7.45 20.14
N HIS A 415 -7.58 -8.76 19.94
CA HIS A 415 -6.75 -9.77 20.59
C HIS A 415 -5.59 -10.14 19.68
N PHE A 416 -4.41 -9.62 20.01
CA PHE A 416 -3.12 -10.01 19.43
C PHE A 416 -2.52 -11.19 20.17
#